data_AF-A0A804PYW9-F1
#
_entry.id   AF-A0A804PYW9-F1
#
_cell.length_a   1.000
_cell.length_b   1.000
_cell.length_c   1.000
_cell.angle_alpha   90.00
_cell.angle_beta   90.00
_cell.angle_gamma   90.00
#
_symmetry.space_group_name_H-M   'P 1'
#
loop_
_entity.id
_entity.type
_entity.pdbx_description
1 polymer ?
#
loop_
_entity_poly.entity_id
_entity_poly.type
_entity_poly.pdbx_seq_one_letter_code
_entity_poly.pdbx_strand_id
1 'polypeptide(L)'
;MQWSFLRFFQKIWDTFYLILKQKIECNHVRVRPKSLPGINFIKVLTEHEDAFDVLYCIAFEMMDAQWLAMRASYMQFKEVLKATRQQHERELSLEDLNSIHDLPACNLLYK
;
A
#
# COMPACT_ATOMS: atom_id res chain seq x y z
N MET A 1 -6.13 22.11 -10.79
CA MET A 1 -5.15 22.01 -9.69
C MET A 1 -4.86 20.56 -9.27
N GLN A 2 -5.85 19.64 -9.31
CA GLN A 2 -5.68 18.20 -9.00
C GLN A 2 -4.55 17.48 -9.76
N TRP A 3 -4.41 17.71 -11.07
CA TRP A 3 -3.44 16.99 -11.91
C TRP A 3 -1.95 17.30 -11.61
N SER A 4 -1.63 18.49 -11.11
CA SER A 4 -0.23 18.84 -10.78
C SER A 4 0.19 18.22 -9.45
N PHE A 5 -0.75 18.11 -8.50
CA PHE A 5 -0.54 17.42 -7.24
C PHE A 5 -0.36 15.92 -7.46
N LEU A 6 -1.21 15.29 -8.28
CA LEU A 6 -1.05 13.87 -8.63
C LEU A 6 0.31 13.58 -9.28
N ARG A 7 0.82 14.43 -10.17
CA ARG A 7 2.16 14.22 -10.75
C ARG A 7 3.30 14.44 -9.75
N PHE A 8 3.16 15.41 -8.86
CA PHE A 8 4.14 15.63 -7.78
C PHE A 8 4.14 14.45 -6.82
N PHE A 9 2.94 13.99 -6.45
CA PHE A 9 2.75 12.83 -5.59
C PHE A 9 3.27 11.56 -6.26
N GLN A 10 2.95 11.34 -7.53
CA GLN A 10 3.49 10.24 -8.33
C GLN A 10 5.01 10.24 -8.30
N LYS A 11 5.68 11.38 -8.52
CA LYS A 11 7.16 11.44 -8.46
C LYS A 11 7.72 11.11 -7.08
N ILE A 12 7.10 11.63 -6.02
CA ILE A 12 7.49 11.30 -4.64
C ILE A 12 7.29 9.81 -4.40
N TRP A 13 6.13 9.29 -4.78
CA TRP A 13 5.69 7.93 -4.53
C TRP A 13 6.50 6.92 -5.36
N ASP A 14 6.86 7.24 -6.61
CA ASP A 14 7.79 6.47 -7.44
C ASP A 14 9.18 6.41 -6.79
N THR A 15 9.65 7.53 -6.22
CA THR A 15 10.91 7.57 -5.47
C THR A 15 10.83 6.69 -4.22
N PHE A 16 9.71 6.75 -3.49
CA PHE A 16 9.46 5.89 -2.35
C PHE A 16 9.31 4.41 -2.74
N TYR A 17 8.68 4.10 -3.87
CA TYR A 17 8.54 2.76 -4.45
C TYR A 17 9.92 2.15 -4.70
N LEU A 18 10.83 2.89 -5.35
CA LEU A 18 12.19 2.43 -5.61
C LEU A 18 12.94 2.15 -4.30
N ILE A 19 12.81 3.03 -3.31
CA ILE A 19 13.43 2.86 -1.99
C ILE A 19 12.83 1.65 -1.25
N LEU A 20 11.50 1.48 -1.29
CA LEU A 20 10.82 0.36 -0.64
C LEU A 20 11.15 -0.97 -1.30
N LYS A 21 11.15 -1.03 -2.64
CA LYS A 21 11.55 -2.19 -3.41
C LYS A 21 12.98 -2.60 -3.06
N GLN A 22 13.92 -1.66 -3.09
CA GLN A 22 15.31 -1.90 -2.69
C GLN A 22 15.43 -2.37 -1.24
N LYS A 23 14.64 -1.80 -0.31
CA LYS A 23 14.64 -2.20 1.10
C LYS A 23 14.06 -3.59 1.32
N ILE A 24 13.00 -3.97 0.58
CA ILE A 24 12.39 -5.30 0.66
C ILE A 24 13.34 -6.35 0.08
N GLU A 25 13.94 -6.08 -1.09
CA GLU A 25 14.98 -6.90 -1.70
C GLU A 25 16.16 -7.13 -0.73
N CYS A 26 16.57 -6.08 0.01
CA CYS A 26 17.61 -6.19 1.04
C CYS A 26 17.14 -6.93 2.32
N ASN A 27 15.86 -6.80 2.70
CA ASN A 27 15.31 -7.37 3.94
C ASN A 27 15.04 -8.88 3.86
N HIS A 28 14.92 -9.46 2.66
CA HIS A 28 14.80 -10.90 2.46
C HIS A 28 15.97 -11.68 3.11
N VAL A 29 17.06 -10.99 3.45
CA VAL A 29 18.29 -11.59 3.99
C VAL A 29 18.39 -11.53 5.53
N ARG A 30 17.65 -10.70 6.29
CA ARG A 30 18.08 -10.45 7.71
C ARG A 30 17.03 -10.33 8.84
N VAL A 31 15.74 -10.05 8.61
CA VAL A 31 14.78 -9.92 9.73
C VAL A 31 13.38 -10.39 9.32
N ARG A 32 12.90 -11.50 9.90
CA ARG A 32 11.51 -11.94 9.72
C ARG A 32 10.58 -11.15 10.65
N PRO A 33 9.48 -10.57 10.14
CA PRO A 33 8.51 -9.87 10.96
C PRO A 33 7.85 -10.83 11.94
N LYS A 34 7.63 -10.36 13.17
CA LYS A 34 6.95 -11.12 14.23
C LYS A 34 5.47 -10.75 14.38
N SER A 35 5.03 -9.66 13.75
CA SER A 35 3.64 -9.23 13.76
C SER A 35 2.88 -9.88 12.60
N LEU A 36 1.62 -10.27 12.85
CA LEU A 36 0.76 -10.89 11.83
C LEU A 36 0.67 -10.05 10.54
N PRO A 37 0.47 -8.71 10.59
CA PRO A 37 0.47 -7.89 9.37
C PRO A 37 1.78 -7.98 8.59
N GLY A 38 2.91 -8.04 9.28
CA GLY A 38 4.22 -8.16 8.63
C GLY A 38 4.43 -9.54 7.99
N ILE A 39 3.95 -10.60 8.65
CA ILE A 39 4.01 -11.97 8.13
C ILE A 39 3.15 -12.07 6.86
N ASN A 40 1.91 -11.60 6.92
CA ASN A 40 0.99 -11.61 5.78
C ASN A 40 1.49 -10.71 4.65
N PHE A 41 2.06 -9.55 4.96
CA PHE A 41 2.67 -8.67 3.96
C PHE A 41 3.78 -9.38 3.19
N ILE A 42 4.70 -10.08 3.87
CA ILE A 42 5.74 -10.85 3.18
C ILE A 42 5.14 -12.02 2.40
N LYS A 43 4.19 -12.75 3.00
CA LYS A 43 3.52 -13.89 2.35
C LYS A 43 2.91 -13.46 1.00
N VAL A 44 2.13 -12.39 1.00
CA VAL A 44 1.50 -11.81 -0.20
C VAL A 44 2.56 -11.37 -1.20
N LEU A 45 3.62 -10.69 -0.76
CA LEU A 45 4.69 -10.23 -1.66
C LEU A 45 5.50 -11.37 -2.30
N THR A 46 5.55 -12.55 -1.68
CA THR A 46 6.28 -13.71 -2.20
C THR A 46 5.43 -14.60 -3.12
N GLU A 47 4.14 -14.33 -3.26
CA GLU A 47 3.23 -15.16 -4.04
C GLU A 47 3.49 -15.05 -5.56
N HIS A 48 3.67 -13.82 -6.05
CA HIS A 48 3.87 -13.52 -7.46
C HIS A 48 4.96 -12.45 -7.65
N GLU A 49 5.66 -12.49 -8.80
CA GLU A 49 6.70 -11.50 -9.12
C GLU A 49 6.16 -10.07 -9.20
N ASP A 50 4.89 -9.90 -9.55
CA ASP A 50 4.17 -8.63 -9.66
C ASP A 50 3.35 -8.28 -8.40
N ALA A 51 3.39 -9.10 -7.34
CA ALA A 51 2.60 -8.86 -6.13
C ALA A 51 2.91 -7.50 -5.50
N PHE A 52 4.16 -7.04 -5.58
CA PHE A 52 4.54 -5.70 -5.13
C PHE A 52 3.90 -4.59 -5.97
N ASP A 53 3.82 -4.76 -7.28
CA ASP A 53 3.23 -3.78 -8.20
C ASP A 53 1.73 -3.68 -8.00
N VAL A 54 1.06 -4.82 -7.83
CA VAL A 54 -0.37 -4.87 -7.50
C VAL A 54 -0.61 -4.22 -6.13
N LEU A 55 0.22 -4.52 -5.13
CA LEU A 55 0.06 -3.96 -3.77
C LEU A 55 0.26 -2.44 -3.76
N TYR A 56 1.18 -1.96 -4.57
CA TYR A 56 1.42 -0.54 -4.79
C TYR A 56 0.20 0.15 -5.40
N CYS A 57 -0.40 -0.44 -6.44
CA CYS A 57 -1.63 0.07 -7.05
C CYS A 57 -2.78 0.08 -6.04
N ILE A 58 -2.96 -0.99 -5.26
CA ILE A 58 -3.96 -1.06 -4.18
C ILE A 58 -3.75 0.08 -3.19
N ALA A 59 -2.53 0.27 -2.69
CA ALA A 59 -2.23 1.32 -1.72
C ALA A 59 -2.53 2.73 -2.27
N PHE A 60 -2.29 2.95 -3.57
CA PHE A 60 -2.58 4.21 -4.24
C PHE A 60 -4.09 4.46 -4.35
N GLU A 61 -4.85 3.49 -4.87
CA GLU A 61 -6.32 3.56 -4.96
C GLU A 61 -6.96 3.73 -3.58
N MET A 62 -6.43 3.05 -2.55
CA MET A 62 -6.87 3.24 -1.18
C MET A 62 -6.63 4.67 -0.70
N MET A 63 -5.48 5.26 -1.01
CA MET A 63 -5.17 6.64 -0.62
C MET A 63 -6.09 7.64 -1.33
N ASP A 64 -6.38 7.44 -2.61
CA ASP A 64 -7.33 8.28 -3.35
C ASP A 64 -8.76 8.15 -2.79
N ALA A 65 -9.20 6.91 -2.50
CA ALA A 65 -10.48 6.67 -1.85
C ALA A 65 -10.59 7.36 -0.48
N GLN A 66 -9.55 7.29 0.35
CA GLN A 66 -9.50 8.00 1.64
C GLN A 66 -9.53 9.51 1.43
N TRP A 67 -8.76 10.03 0.47
CA TRP A 67 -8.73 11.45 0.14
C TRP A 67 -10.11 11.99 -0.23
N LEU A 68 -10.81 11.30 -1.14
CA LEU A 68 -12.16 11.66 -1.58
C LEU A 68 -13.18 11.52 -0.44
N ALA A 69 -13.13 10.42 0.31
CA ALA A 69 -14.04 10.16 1.42
C ALA A 69 -13.92 11.22 2.54
N MET A 70 -12.69 11.63 2.84
CA MET A 70 -12.40 12.67 3.84
C MET A 70 -12.64 14.09 3.32
N ARG A 71 -12.92 14.26 2.02
CA ARG A 71 -12.92 15.56 1.33
C ARG A 71 -11.65 16.36 1.65
N ALA A 72 -10.52 15.65 1.63
CA ALA A 72 -9.28 16.16 2.16
C ALA A 72 -8.73 17.31 1.31
N SER A 73 -8.15 18.29 2.00
CA SER A 73 -7.24 19.26 1.39
C SER A 73 -5.80 18.79 1.53
N TYR A 74 -4.87 19.45 0.82
CA TYR A 74 -3.43 19.23 0.99
C TYR A 74 -2.95 19.32 2.44
N MET A 75 -3.60 20.16 3.27
CA MET A 75 -3.27 20.29 4.68
C MET A 75 -3.57 19.03 5.50
N GLN A 76 -4.45 18.16 5.00
CA GLN A 76 -4.87 16.91 5.64
C GLN A 76 -4.15 15.68 5.07
N PHE A 77 -3.08 15.88 4.30
CA PHE A 77 -2.37 14.80 3.65
C PHE A 77 -1.83 13.76 4.65
N LYS A 78 -1.38 14.19 5.84
CA LYS A 78 -0.90 13.28 6.89
C LYS A 78 -2.02 12.40 7.46
N GLU A 79 -3.21 12.95 7.57
CA GLU A 79 -4.41 12.30 8.07
C GLU A 79 -4.89 11.25 7.06
N VAL A 80 -4.87 11.58 5.77
CA VAL A 80 -5.15 10.62 4.69
C VAL A 80 -4.14 9.48 4.72
N LEU A 81 -2.83 9.76 4.78
CA LEU A 81 -1.80 8.71 4.91
C LEU A 81 -2.00 7.82 6.13
N LYS A 82 -2.38 8.40 7.27
CA LYS A 82 -2.65 7.65 8.50
C LYS A 82 -3.87 6.74 8.33
N ALA A 83 -4.95 7.23 7.71
CA ALA A 83 -6.14 6.45 7.42
C ALA A 83 -5.84 5.28 6.46
N THR A 84 -5.10 5.55 5.37
CA THR A 84 -4.67 4.52 4.42
C THR A 84 -3.83 3.45 5.10
N ARG A 85 -2.84 3.85 5.93
CA ARG A 85 -2.03 2.91 6.71
C ARG A 85 -2.87 2.05 7.63
N GLN A 86 -3.79 2.66 8.39
CA GLN A 86 -4.65 1.93 9.32
C GLN A 86 -5.55 0.92 8.59
N GLN A 87 -6.09 1.29 7.43
CA GLN A 87 -6.89 0.37 6.63
C GLN A 87 -6.03 -0.80 6.10
N HIS A 88 -4.85 -0.51 5.57
CA HIS A 88 -3.96 -1.53 5.04
C HIS A 88 -3.46 -2.49 6.14
N GLU A 89 -3.11 -1.98 7.32
CA GLU A 89 -2.71 -2.80 8.48
C GLU A 89 -3.86 -3.72 8.96
N ARG A 90 -5.12 -3.26 8.89
CA ARG A 90 -6.30 -4.09 9.21
C ARG A 90 -6.51 -5.21 8.20
N GLU A 91 -6.42 -4.90 6.91
CA GLU A 91 -6.55 -5.91 5.86
C GLU A 91 -5.44 -6.95 5.99
N LEU A 92 -4.19 -6.52 6.20
CA LEU A 92 -3.06 -7.44 6.46
C LEU A 92 -3.18 -8.23 7.76
N SER A 93 -4.08 -7.86 8.67
CA SER A 93 -4.35 -8.61 9.91
C SER A 93 -5.37 -9.74 9.73
N LEU A 94 -5.98 -9.87 8.54
CA LEU A 94 -6.93 -10.95 8.25
C LEU A 94 -6.21 -12.32 8.34
N GLU A 95 -6.82 -13.26 9.07
CA GLU A 95 -6.22 -14.57 9.37
C GLU A 95 -6.07 -15.45 8.12
N ASP A 96 -7.00 -15.31 7.17
CA ASP A 96 -7.10 -16.14 5.96
C ASP A 96 -6.47 -15.50 4.70
N LEU A 97 -5.52 -14.58 4.87
CA LEU A 97 -4.79 -14.01 3.72
C LEU A 97 -3.82 -15.03 3.13
N ASN A 98 -4.13 -15.50 1.93
CA ASN A 98 -3.26 -16.37 1.14
C ASN A 98 -2.70 -15.64 -0.08
N SER A 99 -3.51 -14.75 -0.66
CA SER A 99 -3.19 -14.01 -1.87
C SER A 99 -3.39 -12.51 -1.73
N ILE A 100 -2.75 -11.74 -2.61
CA ILE A 100 -3.07 -10.31 -2.75
C ILE A 100 -4.54 -10.06 -3.09
N HIS A 101 -5.17 -11.01 -3.79
CA HIS A 101 -6.57 -10.94 -4.18
C HIS A 101 -7.53 -11.12 -3.01
N ASP A 102 -7.05 -11.65 -1.87
CA ASP A 102 -7.86 -11.78 -0.65
C ASP A 102 -8.00 -10.44 0.09
N LEU A 103 -7.20 -9.43 -0.26
CA LEU A 103 -7.33 -8.09 0.30
C LEU A 103 -8.62 -7.44 -0.23
N PRO A 104 -9.53 -6.97 0.64
CA PRO A 104 -10.73 -6.25 0.21
C PRO A 104 -10.45 -5.05 -0.70
N ALA A 105 -9.30 -4.38 -0.51
CA ALA A 105 -8.88 -3.27 -1.34
C ALA A 105 -8.44 -3.66 -2.76
N CYS A 106 -8.22 -4.95 -3.05
CA CYS A 106 -8.02 -5.42 -4.42
C CYS A 106 -9.22 -5.09 -5.33
N ASN A 107 -10.43 -5.02 -4.77
CA ASN A 107 -11.63 -4.61 -5.50
C ASN A 107 -11.56 -3.16 -6.00
N LEU A 108 -10.67 -2.32 -5.46
CA LEU A 108 -10.48 -0.96 -5.95
C LEU A 108 -9.83 -0.93 -7.34
N LEU A 109 -9.05 -1.95 -7.70
CA LEU A 109 -8.41 -2.06 -9.01
C LEU A 109 -9.38 -2.43 -10.14
N TYR A 110 -10.54 -2.99 -9.80
CA TYR A 110 -11.53 -3.48 -10.77
C TYR A 110 -12.74 -2.52 -10.94
N LYS A 111 -12.59 -1.25 -10.54
CA LYS A 111 -13.60 -0.19 -10.74
C LYS A 111 -13.43 0.53 -12.06
#